data_AF-A0A9X8N0T2-F1
#
_entry.id   AF-A0A9X8N0T2-F1
#
_cell.length_a   1.000
_cell.length_b   1.000
_cell.length_c   1.000
_cell.angle_alpha   90.00
_cell.angle_beta   90.00
_cell.angle_gamma   90.00
#
_symmetry.space_group_name_H-M   'P 1'
#
loop_
_entity.id
_entity.type
_entity.pdbx_description
1 polymer ?
#
loop_
_entity_poly.entity_id
_entity_poly.type
_entity_poly.pdbx_seq_one_letter_code
_entity_poly.pdbx_strand_id
1 'polypeptide(L)'
;MARVVVDVMLKPEILDPQGQAVQRALPRLGFEGIADVRQGKRFELEVEGPVDDAALARIHEMAETFLANTVIEDFTVRVDEAARAES
;
A
#
# COMPACT_ATOMS: atom_id res chain seq x y z
N MET A 1 7.03 -14.30 14.05
CA MET A 1 6.82 -12.83 13.93
C MET A 1 5.60 -12.63 13.06
N ALA A 2 4.76 -11.64 13.34
CA ALA A 2 3.58 -11.37 12.53
C ALA A 2 3.92 -10.32 11.48
N ARG A 3 3.27 -10.38 10.31
CA ARG A 3 3.48 -9.41 9.24
C ARG A 3 2.27 -8.50 9.12
N VAL A 4 2.50 -7.20 9.03
CA VAL A 4 1.46 -6.19 8.76
C VAL A 4 1.84 -5.44 7.50
N VAL A 5 0.87 -5.24 6.62
CA VAL A 5 1.04 -4.52 5.37
C VAL A 5 0.30 -3.19 5.45
N VAL A 6 0.99 -2.12 5.06
CA VAL A 6 0.40 -0.80 4.87
C VAL A 6 0.48 -0.45 3.39
N ASP A 7 -0.67 -0.44 2.73
CA ASP A 7 -0.80 -0.04 1.33
C ASP A 7 -1.22 1.43 1.27
N VAL A 8 -0.44 2.27 0.57
CA VAL A 8 -0.65 3.72 0.43
C VAL A 8 -0.86 4.06 -1.04
N MET A 9 -1.94 4.77 -1.35
CA MET A 9 -2.32 5.14 -2.71
C MET A 9 -2.68 6.64 -2.77
N LEU A 10 -2.36 7.31 -3.87
CA LEU A 10 -2.90 8.64 -4.13
C LEU A 10 -4.44 8.60 -4.11
N LYS A 11 -5.07 9.57 -3.47
CA LYS A 11 -6.54 9.76 -3.48
C LYS A 11 -7.06 9.79 -4.92
N PRO A 12 -8.27 9.26 -5.21
CA PRO A 12 -8.77 9.12 -6.58
C PRO A 12 -8.76 10.42 -7.39
N GLU A 13 -9.03 11.56 -6.74
CA GLU A 13 -9.05 12.90 -7.34
C GLU A 13 -7.66 13.47 -7.64
N ILE A 14 -6.60 12.87 -7.10
CA ILE A 14 -5.23 13.31 -7.32
C ILE A 14 -4.66 12.61 -8.56
N LEU A 15 -4.11 13.43 -9.45
CA LEU A 15 -3.41 12.98 -10.65
C LEU A 15 -2.17 12.16 -10.25
N ASP A 16 -1.99 11.01 -10.89
CA ASP A 16 -0.81 10.16 -10.75
C ASP A 16 0.02 10.17 -12.05
N PRO A 17 1.03 11.06 -12.18
CA PRO A 17 1.90 11.09 -13.35
C PRO A 17 2.69 9.79 -13.58
N GLN A 18 3.01 9.06 -12.51
CA GLN A 18 3.81 7.84 -12.61
C GLN A 18 2.98 6.68 -13.15
N GLY A 19 1.78 6.48 -12.61
CA GLY A 19 0.81 5.53 -13.13
C GLY A 19 0.48 5.79 -14.61
N GLN A 20 0.25 7.05 -14.98
CA GLN A 20 0.02 7.40 -16.40
C GLN A 20 1.25 7.15 -17.30
N ALA A 21 2.46 7.33 -16.79
CA ALA A 21 3.67 7.01 -17.55
C ALA A 21 3.75 5.50 -17.84
N VAL A 22 3.43 4.67 -16.85
CA VAL A 22 3.36 3.20 -16.99
C VAL A 22 2.27 2.83 -17.98
N GLN A 23 1.04 3.32 -17.80
CA GLN A 23 -0.10 3.08 -18.70
C GLN A 23 0.26 3.38 -20.16
N ARG A 24 0.94 4.50 -20.42
CA ARG A 24 1.39 4.91 -21.76
C ARG A 24 2.50 4.01 -22.35
N ALA A 25 3.26 3.32 -21.52
CA ALA A 25 4.32 2.42 -21.95
C ALA A 25 3.80 1.02 -22.32
N LEU A 26 2.76 0.54 -21.62
CA LEU A 26 2.23 -0.83 -21.75
C LEU A 26 1.92 -1.26 -23.20
N PRO A 27 1.23 -0.47 -24.06
CA PRO A 27 0.93 -0.90 -25.42
C PRO A 27 2.18 -1.12 -26.27
N ARG A 28 3.23 -0.32 -26.07
CA ARG A 28 4.51 -0.46 -26.80
C ARG A 28 5.25 -1.73 -26.42
N LEU A 29 4.94 -2.29 -25.25
CA LEU A 29 5.49 -3.55 -24.74
C LEU A 29 4.58 -4.75 -25.07
N GLY A 30 3.49 -4.54 -25.81
CA GLY A 30 2.55 -5.60 -26.21
C GLY A 30 1.49 -5.92 -25.16
N PHE A 31 1.37 -5.12 -24.09
CA PHE A 31 0.29 -5.28 -23.10
C PHE A 31 -0.91 -4.40 -23.50
N GLU A 32 -1.96 -5.05 -23.98
CA GLU A 32 -3.23 -4.42 -24.36
C GLU A 32 -4.32 -4.61 -23.30
N GLY A 33 -5.41 -3.84 -23.40
CA GLY A 33 -6.59 -3.99 -22.54
C GLY A 33 -6.50 -3.36 -21.14
N ILE A 34 -5.38 -2.73 -20.78
CA ILE A 34 -5.23 -2.01 -19.51
C ILE A 34 -5.74 -0.58 -19.65
N ALA A 35 -6.88 -0.30 -19.01
CA ALA A 35 -7.58 0.99 -19.14
C ALA A 35 -6.96 2.10 -18.29
N ASP A 36 -6.41 1.79 -17.12
CA ASP A 36 -5.82 2.75 -16.19
C ASP A 36 -4.74 2.07 -15.33
N VAL A 37 -3.77 2.85 -14.87
CA VAL A 37 -2.74 2.39 -13.93
C VAL A 37 -2.57 3.46 -12.86
N ARG A 38 -2.68 3.05 -11.60
CA ARG A 38 -2.30 3.84 -10.44
C ARG A 38 -1.13 3.18 -9.73
N GLN A 39 -0.16 3.98 -9.34
CA GLN A 39 1.00 3.56 -8.58
C GLN A 39 0.88 4.07 -7.14
N GLY A 40 1.31 3.24 -6.20
CA GLY A 40 1.39 3.58 -4.79
C GLY A 40 2.60 2.96 -4.12
N LYS A 41 2.56 2.91 -2.80
CA LYS A 41 3.61 2.34 -1.95
C LYS A 41 3.03 1.19 -1.14
N ARG A 42 3.82 0.14 -0.93
CA ARG A 42 3.51 -0.93 0.00
C ARG A 42 4.63 -1.03 1.03
N PHE A 43 4.29 -0.89 2.31
CA PHE A 43 5.20 -1.10 3.42
C PHE A 43 4.89 -2.45 4.06
N GLU A 44 5.92 -3.27 4.28
CA GLU A 44 5.79 -4.57 4.92
C GLU A 44 6.53 -4.52 6.25
N LEU A 45 5.78 -4.70 7.32
CA LEU A 45 6.25 -4.54 8.69
C LEU A 45 6.31 -5.92 9.35
N GLU A 46 7.49 -6.30 9.83
CA GLU A 46 7.62 -7.43 10.74
C GLU A 46 7.40 -6.92 12.17
N VAL A 47 6.41 -7.50 12.84
CA VAL A 47 5.98 -7.12 14.17
C VAL A 47 6.34 -8.25 15.14
N GLU A 48 7.13 -7.89 16.15
CA GLU A 48 7.43 -8.77 17.27
C GLU A 48 6.19 -8.91 18.18
N GLY A 49 5.87 -10.14 18.56
CA GLY A 49 4.71 -10.43 19.41
C GLY A 49 3.37 -10.47 18.66
N PRO A 50 2.24 -10.52 19.39
CA PRO A 50 0.90 -10.56 18.80
C PRO A 50 0.53 -9.21 18.19
N VAL A 51 -0.16 -9.24 17.05
CA VAL A 51 -0.78 -8.06 16.44
C VAL A 51 -2.18 -7.91 17.02
N ASP A 52 -2.23 -7.36 18.23
CA ASP A 52 -3.46 -6.99 18.93
C ASP A 52 -3.93 -5.58 18.53
N ASP A 53 -5.05 -5.15 19.10
CA ASP A 53 -5.66 -3.85 18.81
C ASP A 53 -4.71 -2.68 19.15
N ALA A 54 -3.88 -2.81 20.18
CA ALA A 54 -2.93 -1.77 20.57
C ALA A 54 -1.76 -1.67 19.57
N ALA A 55 -1.25 -2.80 19.10
CA ALA A 55 -0.25 -2.84 18.04
C ALA A 55 -0.79 -2.25 16.74
N LEU A 56 -2.01 -2.63 16.34
CA LEU A 56 -2.67 -2.09 15.16
C LEU A 56 -2.89 -0.58 15.27
N ALA A 57 -3.37 -0.08 16.41
CA ALA A 57 -3.56 1.36 16.63
C ALA A 57 -2.26 2.15 16.45
N ARG A 58 -1.13 1.66 16.97
CA ARG A 58 0.18 2.31 16.77
C ARG A 58 0.65 2.27 15.31
N ILE A 59 0.40 1.17 14.60
CA ILE A 59 0.74 1.07 13.17
C ILE A 59 -0.11 2.03 12.35
N HIS A 60 -1.40 2.17 12.68
CA HIS A 60 -2.29 3.15 12.06
C HIS A 60 -1.80 4.58 12.30
N GLU A 61 -1.43 4.93 13.53
CA GLU A 61 -0.87 6.24 13.86
C GLU A 61 0.42 6.53 13.07
N MET A 62 1.34 5.55 13.01
CA MET A 62 2.57 5.66 12.20
C MET A 62 2.25 5.84 10.70
N ALA A 63 1.27 5.11 10.18
CA ALA A 63 0.86 5.23 8.79
C ALA A 63 0.30 6.62 8.48
N GLU A 64 -0.55 7.15 9.35
CA GLU A 64 -1.19 8.46 9.21
C GLU A 64 -0.20 9.62 9.35
N THR A 65 0.76 9.51 10.27
CA THR A 65 1.68 10.60 10.62
C THR A 65 2.96 10.62 9.79
N PHE A 66 3.37 9.47 9.23
CA PHE A 66 4.68 9.33 8.60
C PHE A 66 4.66 8.64 7.23
N LEU A 67 3.92 7.54 7.07
CA LEU A 67 4.00 6.75 5.83
C LEU A 67 3.17 7.35 4.68
N ALA A 68 2.03 7.95 5.01
CA ALA A 68 1.12 8.57 4.06
C ALA A 68 1.05 10.07 4.27
N ASN A 69 1.03 10.83 3.16
CA ASN A 69 0.62 12.22 3.17
C ASN A 69 -0.90 12.29 3.03
N THR A 70 -1.61 12.32 4.17
CA THR A 70 -3.09 12.22 4.24
C THR A 70 -3.86 13.32 3.50
N VAL A 71 -3.19 14.41 3.10
CA VAL A 71 -3.78 15.45 2.25
C VAL A 71 -4.04 14.92 0.83
N ILE A 72 -3.17 14.06 0.32
CA ILE A 72 -3.18 13.61 -1.10
C ILE A 72 -3.17 12.09 -1.26
N GLU A 73 -2.91 11.34 -0.20
CA GLU A 73 -2.84 9.88 -0.17
C GLU A 73 -3.87 9.32 0.82
N ASP A 74 -4.43 8.15 0.50
CA ASP A 74 -5.13 7.27 1.42
C ASP A 74 -4.25 6.06 1.74
N PHE A 75 -4.51 5.42 2.88
CA PHE A 75 -3.81 4.19 3.25
C PHE A 75 -4.76 3.15 3.85
N THR A 76 -4.35 1.89 3.77
CA THR A 76 -5.00 0.77 4.44
C THR A 76 -3.96 -0.03 5.21
N VAL A 77 -4.36 -0.57 6.36
CA VAL A 77 -3.50 -1.42 7.20
C VAL A 77 -4.18 -2.79 7.30
N ARG A 78 -3.42 -3.86 7.06
CA ARG A 78 -3.92 -5.23 7.15
C ARG A 78 -2.87 -6.17 7.72
N VAL A 79 -3.29 -7.12 8.53
CA VAL A 79 -2.42 -8.24 8.94
C VAL A 79 -2.30 -9.20 7.75
N ASP A 80 -1.08 -9.58 7.41
CA ASP A 80 -0.83 -10.55 6.35
C ASP A 80 -0.95 -11.98 6.92
N GLU A 81 -2.08 -12.62 6.65
CA GLU A 81 -2.39 -13.95 7.19
C GLU A 81 -1.54 -15.05 6.56
N ALA A 82 -0.99 -14.85 5.36
CA ALA A 82 -0.11 -15.81 4.69
C ALA A 82 1.17 -16.07 5.50
N ALA A 83 1.69 -15.04 6.19
CA ALA A 83 2.89 -15.16 7.02
C ALA A 83 2.69 -16.04 8.28
N ARG A 84 1.43 -16.32 8.68
CA ARG A 84 1.12 -17.24 9.78
C ARG A 84 1.17 -18.71 9.37
N ALA A 85 1.07 -19.03 8.07
CA ALA A 85 1.05 -20.40 7.57
C ALA A 85 2.47 -20.98 7.33
N GLU A 86 3.49 -20.12 7.29
CA GLU A 86 4.88 -20.47 7.03
C GLU A 86 5.76 -20.51 8.29
N SER A 87 5.19 -20.22 9.47
CA SER A 87 5.83 -20.29 10.80
C SER A 87 5.28 -21.46 11.61
#